data_AF-A0A662EDL4-F1
#
_entry.id   AF-A0A662EDL4-F1
#
_cell.length_a   1.000
_cell.length_b   1.000
_cell.length_c   1.000
_cell.angle_alpha   90.00
_cell.angle_beta   90.00
_cell.angle_gamma   90.00
#
_symmetry.space_group_name_H-M   'P 1'
#
loop_
_entity.id
_entity.type
_entity.pdbx_description
1 polymer ?
#
loop_
_entity_poly.entity_id
_entity_poly.type
_entity_poly.pdbx_seq_one_letter_code
_entity_poly.pdbx_strand_id
1 'polypeptide(L)'
;MLHIMDGAIGYRLDWNGLSVVWTGDGRPNHNDVEWAKGCDVYITETQASLMSISSGVAGVPPVIGRLTIDAHHTPAYAAGYVASLIEPRLLMTTHMAFDPYQNDETVVEIREHWKGPFHLGAPDGIVVNVTKDKIWIREGILPDYPNNRSPQQDFSSGQFVIPPSLHHREDIQDHGIRDSEIDPSDYYPEGYQPELVPRWPLDTTLVIPIEDVPPQLVDSMGENWRRNQAYKAEMKRRESEGES
;
A
#
# COMPACT_ATOMS: atom_id res chain seq x y z
N MET A 1 8.48 -11.51 -15.30
CA MET A 1 9.73 -11.48 -14.52
C MET A 1 10.30 -12.90 -14.41
N LEU A 2 11.48 -13.06 -13.83
CA LEU A 2 12.14 -14.36 -13.62
C LEU A 2 12.38 -14.55 -12.12
N HIS A 3 11.56 -15.36 -11.45
CA HIS A 3 11.65 -15.52 -10.00
C HIS A 3 11.13 -16.88 -9.52
N ILE A 4 12.04 -17.73 -9.04
CA ILE A 4 11.81 -19.09 -8.48
C ILE A 4 11.09 -20.07 -9.44
N MET A 5 9.81 -19.82 -9.73
CA MET A 5 8.95 -20.60 -10.63
C MET A 5 8.16 -19.67 -11.56
N ASP A 6 7.60 -20.23 -12.64
CA ASP A 6 6.77 -19.48 -13.57
C ASP A 6 5.53 -18.91 -12.88
N GLY A 7 5.26 -17.61 -13.09
CA GLY A 7 4.10 -16.90 -12.54
C GLY A 7 4.38 -15.48 -12.07
N ALA A 8 5.64 -15.13 -11.84
CA ALA A 8 6.03 -13.79 -11.37
C ALA A 8 5.80 -12.70 -12.44
N ILE A 9 5.01 -11.69 -12.08
CA ILE A 9 4.61 -10.56 -12.94
C ILE A 9 4.86 -9.22 -12.26
N GLY A 10 5.29 -8.24 -13.07
CA GLY A 10 5.39 -6.85 -12.66
C GLY A 10 4.21 -6.05 -13.19
N TYR A 11 4.01 -4.87 -12.63
CA TYR A 11 2.91 -3.98 -12.94
C TYR A 11 3.42 -2.64 -13.44
N ARG A 12 2.74 -2.11 -14.46
CA ARG A 12 2.83 -0.71 -14.85
C ARG A 12 1.44 -0.09 -14.72
N LEU A 13 1.37 1.02 -14.03
CA LEU A 13 0.17 1.84 -13.90
C LEU A 13 0.40 3.17 -14.62
N ASP A 14 -0.35 3.42 -15.69
CA ASP A 14 -0.40 4.72 -16.35
C ASP A 14 -1.72 5.44 -16.00
N TRP A 15 -1.64 6.67 -15.50
CA TRP A 15 -2.80 7.48 -15.15
C TRP A 15 -2.54 8.98 -15.30
N ASN A 16 -3.41 9.69 -16.01
CA ASN A 16 -3.33 11.15 -16.23
C ASN A 16 -1.96 11.65 -16.74
N GLY A 17 -1.29 10.84 -17.57
CA GLY A 17 0.04 11.13 -18.11
C GLY A 17 1.19 10.98 -17.10
N LEU A 18 0.95 10.27 -15.99
CA LEU A 18 1.95 9.79 -15.05
C LEU A 18 2.00 8.26 -15.08
N SER A 19 3.12 7.70 -14.66
CA SER A 19 3.42 6.28 -14.77
C SER A 19 4.25 5.77 -13.58
N VAL A 20 3.81 4.66 -12.99
CA VAL A 20 4.55 3.96 -11.92
C VAL A 20 4.71 2.51 -12.32
N VAL A 21 5.92 2.00 -12.18
CA VAL A 21 6.26 0.61 -12.43
C VAL A 21 6.71 -0.03 -11.13
N TRP A 22 6.16 -1.19 -10.83
CA TRP A 22 6.56 -2.07 -9.74
C TRP A 22 6.93 -3.41 -10.34
N THR A 23 8.20 -3.79 -10.29
CA THR A 23 8.60 -5.11 -10.78
C THR A 23 8.08 -6.17 -9.82
N GLY A 24 8.37 -6.06 -8.53
CA GLY A 24 8.25 -7.17 -7.58
C GLY A 24 9.58 -7.90 -7.53
N ASP A 25 9.54 -9.22 -7.41
CA ASP A 25 10.76 -10.01 -7.26
C ASP A 25 11.16 -10.64 -8.59
N GLY A 26 12.46 -10.60 -8.88
CA GLY A 26 13.03 -11.30 -10.01
C GLY A 26 14.44 -10.89 -10.40
N ARG A 27 15.02 -11.68 -11.31
CA ARG A 27 16.25 -11.37 -12.04
C ARG A 27 16.03 -10.22 -13.02
N PRO A 28 17.07 -9.42 -13.32
CA PRO A 28 17.00 -8.37 -14.34
C PRO A 28 16.57 -8.96 -15.69
N ASN A 29 15.55 -8.38 -16.31
CA ASN A 29 14.93 -8.90 -17.52
C ASN A 29 14.72 -7.80 -18.58
N HIS A 30 14.81 -8.15 -19.87
CA HIS A 30 14.53 -7.23 -20.97
C HIS A 30 13.08 -6.72 -21.01
N ASN A 31 12.14 -7.51 -20.51
CA ASN A 31 10.75 -7.09 -20.34
C ASN A 31 10.66 -5.89 -19.40
N ASP A 32 11.47 -5.82 -18.34
CA ASP A 32 11.47 -4.65 -17.44
C ASP A 32 11.91 -3.40 -18.22
N VAL A 33 12.93 -3.54 -19.07
CA VAL A 33 13.41 -2.46 -19.95
C VAL A 33 12.35 -2.01 -20.94
N GLU A 34 11.69 -2.95 -21.61
CA GLU A 34 10.65 -2.68 -22.62
C GLU A 34 9.44 -1.96 -21.99
N TRP A 35 8.89 -2.55 -20.93
CA TRP A 35 7.62 -2.10 -20.37
C TRP A 35 7.77 -0.89 -19.44
N ALA A 36 8.95 -0.69 -18.83
CA ALA A 36 9.17 0.45 -17.94
C ALA A 36 9.76 1.69 -18.62
N LYS A 37 10.17 1.61 -19.89
CA LYS A 37 10.89 2.69 -20.59
C LYS A 37 10.24 4.05 -20.38
N GLY A 38 11.04 5.00 -19.87
CA GLY A 38 10.66 6.40 -19.65
C GLY A 38 9.59 6.64 -18.58
N CYS A 39 9.36 5.70 -17.66
CA CYS A 39 8.35 5.90 -16.61
C CYS A 39 8.76 6.97 -15.58
N ASP A 40 7.80 7.48 -14.81
CA ASP A 40 8.07 8.49 -13.80
C ASP A 40 8.74 7.88 -12.56
N VAL A 41 8.23 6.74 -12.08
CA VAL A 41 8.81 6.01 -10.95
C VAL A 41 9.00 4.56 -11.35
N TYR A 42 10.25 4.08 -11.27
CA TYR A 42 10.60 2.67 -11.46
C TYR A 42 10.99 2.07 -10.12
N ILE A 43 10.19 1.12 -9.63
CA ILE A 43 10.38 0.45 -8.35
C ILE A 43 10.79 -1.00 -8.61
N THR A 44 11.96 -1.40 -8.11
CA THR A 44 12.46 -2.76 -8.26
C THR A 44 13.05 -3.33 -6.98
N GLU A 45 12.98 -4.65 -6.79
CA GLU A 45 13.74 -5.29 -5.74
C GLU A 45 15.26 -5.07 -5.92
N THR A 46 16.03 -5.19 -4.85
CA THR A 46 17.49 -5.11 -4.91
C THR A 46 18.16 -5.88 -3.78
N GLN A 47 19.22 -6.61 -4.13
CA GLN A 47 20.10 -7.27 -3.16
C GLN A 47 21.53 -6.72 -3.28
N ALA A 48 22.13 -6.32 -2.16
CA ALA A 48 23.53 -5.90 -2.13
C ALA A 48 24.45 -7.09 -2.47
N SER A 49 25.59 -6.85 -3.13
CA SER A 49 26.52 -7.92 -3.50
C SER A 49 27.40 -8.42 -2.34
N LEU A 50 27.23 -7.86 -1.13
CA LEU A 50 28.02 -8.11 0.09
C LEU A 50 27.72 -9.47 0.77
N MET A 51 27.87 -10.57 0.05
CA MET A 51 27.48 -11.90 0.57
C MET A 51 28.26 -12.32 1.81
N SER A 52 29.57 -12.08 1.89
CA SER A 52 30.37 -12.45 3.06
C SER A 52 29.94 -11.72 4.34
N ILE A 53 29.53 -10.46 4.24
CA ILE A 53 29.03 -9.66 5.37
C ILE A 53 27.62 -10.12 5.75
N SER A 54 26.73 -10.21 4.76
CA SER A 54 25.34 -10.65 4.94
C SER A 54 25.27 -12.04 5.59
N SER A 55 26.18 -12.94 5.21
CA SER A 55 26.31 -14.29 5.77
C SER A 55 26.62 -14.32 7.25
N GLY A 56 27.46 -13.39 7.72
CA GLY A 56 27.82 -13.28 9.14
C GLY A 56 26.64 -12.85 10.01
N VAL A 57 25.71 -12.07 9.46
CA VAL A 57 24.51 -11.60 10.15
C VAL A 57 23.36 -12.60 10.04
N ALA A 58 23.11 -13.12 8.83
CA ALA A 58 21.98 -14.01 8.56
C ALA A 58 22.25 -15.48 8.94
N GLY A 59 23.51 -15.86 9.22
CA GLY A 59 23.89 -17.25 9.49
C GLY A 59 23.82 -18.17 8.26
N VAL A 60 23.78 -17.60 7.05
CA VAL A 60 23.71 -18.34 5.78
C VAL A 60 25.10 -18.39 5.16
N PRO A 61 25.63 -19.54 4.70
CA PRO A 61 26.92 -19.57 4.01
C PRO A 61 26.96 -18.68 2.75
N PRO A 62 28.05 -17.93 2.47
CA PRO A 62 28.09 -16.96 1.36
C PRO A 62 27.75 -17.55 -0.01
N VAL A 63 28.13 -18.80 -0.26
CA VAL A 63 27.83 -19.50 -1.51
C VAL A 63 26.32 -19.73 -1.70
N ILE A 64 25.59 -19.99 -0.62
CA ILE A 64 24.14 -20.19 -0.65
C ILE A 64 23.44 -18.85 -0.86
N GLY A 65 23.84 -17.81 -0.12
CA GLY A 65 23.32 -16.45 -0.34
C GLY A 65 23.54 -15.98 -1.77
N ARG A 66 24.74 -16.20 -2.32
CA ARG A 66 25.05 -15.84 -3.70
C ARG A 66 24.20 -16.61 -4.71
N LEU A 67 24.03 -17.93 -4.51
CA LEU A 67 23.18 -18.75 -5.36
C LEU A 67 21.75 -18.22 -5.41
N THR A 68 21.18 -17.86 -4.25
CA THR A 68 19.82 -17.31 -4.17
C THR A 68 19.68 -16.05 -5.02
N ILE A 69 20.63 -15.12 -4.90
CA ILE A 69 20.61 -13.87 -5.68
C ILE A 69 20.78 -14.15 -7.18
N ASP A 70 21.78 -14.95 -7.56
CA ASP A 70 22.10 -15.20 -8.96
C ASP A 70 21.01 -15.97 -9.71
N ALA A 71 20.26 -16.80 -8.99
CA ALA A 71 19.18 -17.57 -9.58
C ALA A 71 17.87 -16.77 -9.65
N HIS A 72 17.57 -15.91 -8.67
CA HIS A 72 16.18 -15.40 -8.51
C HIS A 72 16.03 -13.91 -8.21
N HIS A 73 17.11 -13.16 -7.93
CA HIS A 73 16.99 -11.76 -7.50
C HIS A 73 17.89 -10.80 -8.28
N THR A 74 17.60 -9.51 -8.15
CA THR A 74 18.36 -8.44 -8.80
C THR A 74 19.49 -7.93 -7.91
N PRO A 75 20.78 -8.13 -8.27
CA PRO A 75 21.89 -7.45 -7.62
C PRO A 75 21.83 -5.93 -7.84
N ALA A 76 22.33 -5.13 -6.90
CA ALA A 76 22.26 -3.67 -6.97
C ALA A 76 22.96 -3.09 -8.22
N TYR A 77 24.09 -3.67 -8.66
CA TYR A 77 24.69 -3.34 -9.96
C TYR A 77 23.71 -3.51 -11.13
N ALA A 78 22.93 -4.61 -11.13
CA ALA A 78 21.97 -4.87 -12.19
C ALA A 78 20.76 -3.93 -12.11
N ALA A 79 20.29 -3.57 -10.92
CA ALA A 79 19.23 -2.57 -10.75
C ALA A 79 19.63 -1.23 -11.38
N GLY A 80 20.86 -0.75 -11.11
CA GLY A 80 21.40 0.45 -11.73
C GLY A 80 21.56 0.33 -13.25
N TYR A 81 21.99 -0.83 -13.75
CA TYR A 81 22.13 -1.08 -15.18
C TYR A 81 20.78 -1.09 -15.90
N VAL A 82 19.79 -1.80 -15.37
CA VAL A 82 18.44 -1.83 -15.93
C VAL A 82 17.81 -0.43 -15.90
N ALA A 83 18.00 0.33 -14.81
CA ALA A 83 17.56 1.71 -14.73
C ALA A 83 18.20 2.63 -15.77
N SER A 84 19.48 2.43 -16.12
CA SER A 84 20.14 3.21 -17.18
C SER A 84 19.57 2.92 -18.57
N LEU A 85 19.03 1.72 -18.79
CA LEU A 85 18.31 1.37 -20.01
C LEU A 85 16.88 1.92 -20.02
N ILE A 86 16.22 1.98 -18.85
CA ILE A 86 14.83 2.46 -18.69
C ILE A 86 14.77 3.99 -18.72
N GLU A 87 15.76 4.66 -18.13
CA GLU A 87 15.81 6.12 -17.92
C GLU A 87 14.57 6.68 -17.18
N PRO A 88 14.23 6.16 -15.99
CA PRO A 88 13.08 6.68 -15.25
C PRO A 88 13.37 8.07 -14.65
N ARG A 89 12.32 8.86 -14.36
CA ARG A 89 12.51 10.13 -13.62
C ARG A 89 13.00 9.88 -12.19
N LEU A 90 12.61 8.76 -11.57
CA LEU A 90 13.10 8.27 -10.29
C LEU A 90 13.27 6.75 -10.32
N LEU A 91 14.48 6.27 -10.01
CA LEU A 91 14.69 4.88 -9.57
C LEU A 91 14.43 4.80 -8.06
N MET A 92 13.65 3.83 -7.63
CA MET A 92 13.50 3.48 -6.23
C MET A 92 13.69 1.98 -6.05
N THR A 93 14.42 1.55 -5.02
CA THR A 93 14.64 0.12 -4.75
C THR A 93 13.93 -0.33 -3.49
N THR A 94 13.53 -1.60 -3.41
CA THR A 94 12.82 -2.16 -2.25
C THR A 94 13.20 -3.63 -2.07
N HIS A 95 12.47 -4.35 -1.22
CA HIS A 95 12.65 -5.79 -0.96
C HIS A 95 14.12 -6.12 -0.65
N MET A 96 14.68 -5.34 0.26
CA MET A 96 16.09 -5.37 0.64
C MET A 96 16.20 -5.29 2.16
N ALA A 97 17.30 -5.80 2.71
CA ALA A 97 17.65 -5.47 4.08
C ALA A 97 18.06 -3.99 4.14
N PHE A 98 17.34 -3.20 4.93
CA PHE A 98 17.67 -1.80 5.18
C PHE A 98 18.56 -1.71 6.41
N ASP A 99 19.87 -1.86 6.18
CA ASP A 99 20.89 -1.86 7.20
C ASP A 99 22.00 -0.86 6.81
N PRO A 100 22.42 0.07 7.70
CA PRO A 100 23.55 0.96 7.44
C PRO A 100 24.81 0.28 6.88
N TYR A 101 25.08 -0.99 7.24
CA TYR A 101 26.24 -1.74 6.72
C TYR A 101 26.11 -2.13 5.24
N GLN A 102 24.90 -2.16 4.69
CA GLN A 102 24.62 -2.53 3.30
C GLN A 102 24.13 -1.37 2.45
N ASN A 103 23.50 -0.36 3.05
CA ASN A 103 22.87 0.75 2.34
C ASN A 103 23.87 1.55 1.50
N ASP A 104 25.02 1.92 2.08
CA ASP A 104 26.03 2.72 1.38
C ASP A 104 26.63 1.95 0.20
N GLU A 105 26.90 0.66 0.38
CA GLU A 105 27.38 -0.19 -0.72
C GLU A 105 26.31 -0.36 -1.80
N THR A 106 25.06 -0.61 -1.42
CA THR A 106 23.93 -0.71 -2.36
C THR A 106 23.82 0.56 -3.21
N VAL A 107 23.99 1.73 -2.59
CA VAL A 107 24.05 3.01 -3.30
C VAL A 107 25.24 3.01 -4.28
N VAL A 108 26.45 2.67 -3.85
CA VAL A 108 27.64 2.63 -4.71
C VAL A 108 27.44 1.70 -5.91
N GLU A 109 26.95 0.48 -5.68
CA GLU A 109 26.69 -0.52 -6.73
C GLU A 109 25.68 0.00 -7.77
N ILE A 110 24.55 0.56 -7.34
CA ILE A 110 23.56 1.17 -8.24
C ILE A 110 24.17 2.33 -9.02
N ARG A 111 24.94 3.16 -8.30
CA ARG A 111 25.56 4.35 -8.86
C ARG A 111 26.60 4.03 -9.92
N GLU A 112 27.13 2.81 -10.01
CA GLU A 112 28.02 2.41 -11.10
C GLU A 112 27.39 2.72 -12.47
N HIS A 113 26.12 2.35 -12.64
CA HIS A 113 25.40 2.50 -13.91
C HIS A 113 24.34 3.60 -13.91
N TRP A 114 23.66 3.87 -12.79
CA TRP A 114 22.59 4.88 -12.72
C TRP A 114 23.03 6.19 -12.06
N LYS A 115 23.09 7.26 -12.85
CA LYS A 115 23.48 8.60 -12.37
C LYS A 115 22.30 9.54 -12.13
N GLY A 116 21.07 9.13 -12.45
CA GLY A 116 19.86 9.93 -12.25
C GLY A 116 19.30 9.89 -10.81
N PRO A 117 18.12 10.45 -10.55
CA PRO A 117 17.51 10.42 -9.22
C PRO A 117 17.31 9.00 -8.71
N PHE A 118 17.70 8.76 -7.46
CA PHE A 118 17.65 7.45 -6.81
C PHE A 118 17.33 7.60 -5.32
N HIS A 119 16.53 6.68 -4.78
CA HIS A 119 16.26 6.56 -3.36
C HIS A 119 16.01 5.10 -2.95
N LEU A 120 16.41 4.74 -1.73
CA LEU A 120 16.04 3.46 -1.13
C LEU A 120 14.59 3.57 -0.65
N GLY A 121 13.71 2.64 -1.01
CA GLY A 121 12.30 2.59 -0.58
C GLY A 121 12.12 2.24 0.90
N ALA A 122 13.13 2.54 1.73
CA ALA A 122 13.21 2.28 3.15
C ALA A 122 13.90 3.49 3.85
N PRO A 123 13.66 3.74 5.15
CA PRO A 123 12.85 2.94 6.07
C PRO A 123 11.37 2.91 5.70
N ASP A 124 10.62 1.93 6.23
CA ASP A 124 9.19 1.79 5.93
C ASP A 124 8.42 3.11 6.12
N GLY A 125 7.50 3.38 5.19
CA GLY A 125 6.73 4.63 5.17
C GLY A 125 7.28 5.71 4.24
N ILE A 126 8.24 5.41 3.36
CA ILE A 126 8.63 6.34 2.28
C ILE A 126 7.42 6.71 1.41
N VAL A 127 7.23 8.00 1.21
CA VAL A 127 6.21 8.58 0.34
C VAL A 127 6.90 9.28 -0.83
N VAL A 128 6.57 8.84 -2.05
CA VAL A 128 6.97 9.51 -3.29
C VAL A 128 5.81 10.35 -3.79
N ASN A 129 6.02 11.66 -3.91
CA ASN A 129 5.09 12.57 -4.54
C ASN A 129 5.52 12.83 -5.98
N VAL A 130 4.59 12.63 -6.92
CA VAL A 130 4.85 12.74 -8.36
C VAL A 130 3.87 13.73 -8.97
N THR A 131 4.40 14.73 -9.66
CA THR A 131 3.66 15.59 -10.57
C THR A 131 4.33 15.56 -11.95
N LYS A 132 3.69 16.18 -12.96
CA LYS A 132 4.29 16.30 -14.30
C LYS A 132 5.64 17.01 -14.27
N ASP A 133 5.82 17.95 -13.35
CA ASP A 133 7.01 18.81 -13.30
C ASP A 133 8.03 18.39 -12.23
N LYS A 134 7.57 17.78 -11.12
CA LYS A 134 8.43 17.52 -9.94
C LYS A 134 8.20 16.12 -9.37
N ILE A 135 9.27 15.54 -8.83
CA ILE A 135 9.23 14.34 -8.00
C ILE A 135 10.01 14.64 -6.73
N TRP A 136 9.44 14.33 -5.57
CA TRP A 136 10.12 14.46 -4.29
C TRP A 136 9.69 13.36 -3.34
N ILE A 137 10.52 13.16 -2.32
CA ILE A 137 10.43 12.02 -1.42
C ILE A 137 10.33 12.56 0.01
N ARG A 138 9.51 11.91 0.82
CA ARG A 138 9.30 12.25 2.23
C ARG A 138 9.16 10.97 3.03
N GLU A 139 9.46 11.06 4.32
CA GLU A 139 9.12 10.01 5.28
C GLU A 139 7.70 10.26 5.80
N GLY A 140 6.88 9.21 5.79
CA GLY A 140 5.57 9.22 6.40
C GLY A 140 5.71 9.18 7.93
N ILE A 141 5.01 10.09 8.62
CA ILE A 141 4.90 10.03 10.07
C ILE A 141 3.81 9.01 10.40
N LEU A 142 4.23 7.82 10.83
CA LEU A 142 3.33 6.74 11.21
C LEU A 142 3.13 6.74 12.74
N PRO A 143 1.92 6.46 13.25
CA PRO A 143 1.69 6.32 14.68
C PRO A 143 2.32 5.02 15.19
N ASP A 144 2.88 5.05 16.41
CA ASP A 144 3.42 3.86 17.08
C ASP A 144 2.37 2.76 17.27
N TYR A 145 1.09 3.15 17.38
CA TYR A 145 -0.05 2.26 17.60
C TYR A 145 -1.15 2.58 16.59
N PRO A 146 -1.09 2.01 15.36
CA PRO A 146 -2.15 2.20 14.38
C PRO A 146 -3.44 1.57 14.89
N ASN A 147 -4.57 2.22 14.62
CA ASN A 147 -5.90 1.73 14.98
C ASN A 147 -6.82 1.79 13.75
N ASN A 148 -7.91 1.04 13.80
CA ASN A 148 -8.93 1.07 12.75
C ASN A 148 -9.51 2.48 12.64
N ARG A 149 -9.44 3.04 11.44
CA ARG A 149 -10.12 4.30 11.14
C ARG A 149 -11.62 4.03 11.06
N SER A 150 -12.43 4.87 11.70
CA SER A 150 -13.89 4.81 11.56
C SER A 150 -14.29 4.86 10.08
N PRO A 151 -15.29 4.07 9.64
CA PRO A 151 -15.81 4.14 8.28
C PRO A 151 -16.15 5.58 7.92
N GLN A 152 -15.63 6.06 6.80
CA GLN A 152 -15.84 7.45 6.38
C GLN A 152 -17.06 7.55 5.48
N GLN A 153 -18.01 8.41 5.86
CA GLN A 153 -19.28 8.60 5.18
C GLN A 153 -19.35 9.98 4.55
N ASP A 154 -19.97 10.07 3.37
CA ASP A 154 -20.30 11.34 2.73
C ASP A 154 -21.69 11.81 3.18
N PHE A 155 -21.73 12.91 3.94
CA PHE A 155 -22.97 13.49 4.44
C PHE A 155 -23.46 14.67 3.59
N SER A 156 -22.98 14.84 2.35
CA SER A 156 -23.41 15.94 1.47
C SER A 156 -24.91 15.93 1.14
N SER A 157 -25.60 14.80 1.28
CA SER A 157 -27.06 14.71 1.14
C SER A 157 -27.83 15.13 2.39
N GLY A 158 -27.14 15.42 3.51
CA GLY A 158 -27.76 15.63 4.81
C GLY A 158 -28.32 14.36 5.46
N GLN A 159 -27.95 13.18 4.96
CA GLN A 159 -28.49 11.89 5.40
C GLN A 159 -27.37 10.89 5.66
N PHE A 160 -27.56 10.05 6.68
CA PHE A 160 -26.81 8.82 6.87
C PHE A 160 -27.62 7.64 6.33
N VAL A 161 -27.04 6.92 5.37
CA VAL A 161 -27.75 5.87 4.61
C VAL A 161 -27.06 4.54 4.86
N ILE A 162 -27.82 3.57 5.37
CA ILE A 162 -27.39 2.19 5.52
C ILE A 162 -28.21 1.35 4.54
N PRO A 163 -27.60 0.77 3.49
CA PRO A 163 -28.32 -0.09 2.56
C PRO A 163 -28.78 -1.37 3.25
N PRO A 164 -29.83 -2.04 2.74
CA PRO A 164 -30.24 -3.33 3.27
C PRO A 164 -29.13 -4.37 3.08
N SER A 165 -29.13 -5.41 3.90
CA SER A 165 -28.23 -6.54 3.70
C SER A 165 -28.57 -7.23 2.38
N LEU A 166 -27.56 -7.45 1.53
CA LEU A 166 -27.75 -8.18 0.26
C LEU A 166 -27.95 -9.69 0.48
N HIS A 167 -27.36 -10.21 1.55
CA HIS A 167 -27.43 -11.60 1.96
C HIS A 167 -27.64 -11.66 3.47
N HIS A 168 -28.42 -12.63 3.93
CA HIS A 168 -28.50 -12.97 5.33
C HIS A 168 -27.41 -13.98 5.70
N ARG A 169 -27.15 -14.15 7.00
CA ARG A 169 -26.19 -15.13 7.52
C ARG A 169 -26.47 -16.53 6.95
N GLU A 170 -27.74 -16.87 6.83
CA GLU A 170 -28.25 -18.16 6.37
C GLU A 170 -28.05 -18.41 4.88
N ASP A 171 -27.87 -17.37 4.07
CA ASP A 171 -27.64 -17.48 2.62
C ASP A 171 -26.20 -17.87 2.29
N ILE A 172 -25.28 -17.57 3.21
CA ILE A 172 -23.83 -17.71 3.00
C ILE A 172 -23.18 -18.76 3.92
N GLN A 173 -23.85 -19.17 5.01
CA GLN A 173 -23.34 -20.16 5.96
C GLN A 173 -24.11 -21.49 5.84
N ASP A 174 -23.34 -22.57 5.79
CA ASP A 174 -23.88 -23.94 5.87
C ASP A 174 -24.73 -24.13 7.14
N HIS A 175 -25.78 -24.94 7.02
CA HIS A 175 -26.71 -25.19 8.12
C HIS A 175 -26.04 -25.94 9.26
N GLY A 176 -25.24 -26.97 8.97
CA GLY A 176 -24.58 -27.78 10.00
C GLY A 176 -23.54 -26.98 10.80
N ILE A 177 -22.88 -26.00 10.17
CA ILE A 177 -22.00 -25.06 10.89
C ILE A 177 -22.79 -24.17 11.84
N ARG A 178 -23.95 -23.66 11.43
CA ARG A 178 -24.81 -22.84 12.30
C ARG A 178 -25.37 -23.63 13.48
N ASP A 179 -25.78 -24.88 13.26
CA ASP A 179 -26.26 -25.77 14.32
C ASP A 179 -25.18 -26.10 15.36
N SER A 180 -23.90 -25.91 15.02
CA SER A 180 -22.76 -26.12 15.92
C SER A 180 -22.42 -24.90 16.79
N GLU A 181 -23.19 -23.81 16.69
CA GLU A 181 -23.02 -22.62 17.53
C GLU A 181 -23.27 -22.95 19.01
N ILE A 182 -22.35 -22.51 19.88
CA ILE A 182 -22.49 -22.67 21.34
C ILE A 182 -23.66 -21.81 21.81
N ASP A 183 -24.51 -22.34 22.71
CA ASP A 183 -25.62 -21.57 23.26
C ASP A 183 -25.09 -20.30 23.95
N PRO A 184 -25.60 -19.09 23.61
CA PRO A 184 -25.22 -17.86 24.29
C PRO A 184 -25.30 -17.92 25.82
N SER A 185 -26.21 -18.71 26.39
CA SER A 185 -26.29 -18.87 27.84
C SER A 185 -25.05 -19.50 28.46
N ASP A 186 -24.25 -20.22 27.68
CA ASP A 186 -23.07 -20.94 28.16
C ASP A 186 -21.85 -20.02 28.30
N TYR A 187 -21.78 -18.92 27.55
CA TYR A 187 -20.64 -18.01 27.54
C TYR A 187 -20.93 -16.60 28.07
N TYR A 188 -22.20 -16.22 28.22
CA TYR A 188 -22.56 -14.99 28.93
C TYR A 188 -22.64 -15.24 30.45
N PRO A 189 -22.10 -14.33 31.29
CA PRO A 189 -22.11 -14.52 32.74
C PRO A 189 -23.52 -14.37 33.34
N GLU A 190 -23.75 -14.99 34.49
CA GLU A 190 -25.02 -14.89 35.21
C GLU A 190 -25.41 -13.41 35.46
N GLY A 191 -26.65 -13.07 35.15
CA GLY A 191 -27.18 -11.71 35.30
C GLY A 191 -26.85 -10.75 34.16
N TYR A 192 -26.11 -11.17 33.13
CA TYR A 192 -25.86 -10.37 31.94
C TYR A 192 -26.01 -11.21 30.67
N GLN A 193 -27.05 -10.90 29.88
CA GLN A 193 -27.17 -11.39 28.50
C GLN A 193 -27.69 -10.22 27.65
N PRO A 194 -26.92 -9.72 26.67
CA PRO A 194 -27.36 -8.64 25.81
C PRO A 194 -28.47 -9.10 24.86
N GLU A 195 -29.22 -8.15 24.31
CA GLU A 195 -30.09 -8.43 23.18
C GLU A 195 -29.23 -8.80 21.96
N LEU A 196 -29.38 -10.04 21.50
CA LEU A 196 -28.66 -10.53 20.33
C LEU A 196 -29.39 -10.14 19.05
N VAL A 197 -28.66 -9.56 18.10
CA VAL A 197 -29.17 -9.17 16.78
C VAL A 197 -28.50 -10.04 15.70
N PRO A 198 -28.83 -11.34 15.61
CA PRO A 198 -28.19 -12.26 14.67
C PRO A 198 -28.61 -12.00 13.21
N ARG A 199 -29.69 -11.23 13.01
CA ARG A 199 -30.21 -10.83 11.71
C ARG A 199 -30.40 -9.33 11.67
N TRP A 200 -29.96 -8.72 10.57
CA TRP A 200 -30.25 -7.32 10.29
C TRP A 200 -31.78 -7.11 10.20
N PRO A 201 -32.36 -6.15 10.95
CA PRO A 201 -33.81 -6.08 11.15
C PRO A 201 -34.60 -5.44 10.00
N LEU A 202 -33.92 -4.91 8.97
CA LEU A 202 -34.56 -4.13 7.90
C LEU A 202 -34.26 -4.73 6.52
N ASP A 203 -35.30 -5.03 5.77
CA ASP A 203 -35.17 -5.43 4.36
C ASP A 203 -35.08 -4.23 3.40
N THR A 204 -35.16 -3.01 3.95
CA THR A 204 -35.11 -1.75 3.21
C THR A 204 -33.93 -0.90 3.65
N THR A 205 -33.53 0.04 2.79
CA THR A 205 -32.53 1.06 3.13
C THR A 205 -32.99 1.87 4.35
N LEU A 206 -32.14 1.92 5.36
CA LEU A 206 -32.31 2.81 6.50
C LEU A 206 -31.72 4.18 6.16
N VAL A 207 -32.56 5.21 6.22
CA VAL A 207 -32.17 6.61 5.98
C VAL A 207 -32.42 7.38 7.27
N ILE A 208 -31.36 7.96 7.82
CA ILE A 208 -31.39 8.74 9.05
C ILE A 208 -30.99 10.19 8.70
N PRO A 209 -31.81 11.20 8.98
CA PRO A 209 -31.38 12.60 8.87
C PRO A 209 -30.12 12.83 9.73
N ILE A 210 -29.14 13.57 9.21
CA ILE A 210 -27.85 13.72 9.91
C ILE A 210 -28.02 14.35 11.29
N GLU A 211 -29.00 15.22 11.48
CA GLU A 211 -29.37 15.85 12.74
C GLU A 211 -29.81 14.86 13.83
N ASP A 212 -30.29 13.68 13.44
CA ASP A 212 -30.72 12.60 14.34
C ASP A 212 -29.59 11.61 14.64
N VAL A 213 -28.44 11.71 13.95
CA VAL A 213 -27.26 10.88 14.21
C VAL A 213 -26.48 11.47 15.39
N PRO A 214 -26.05 10.66 16.38
CA PRO A 214 -25.22 11.14 17.48
C PRO A 214 -24.02 11.97 16.99
N PRO A 215 -23.78 13.18 17.53
CA PRO A 215 -22.73 14.07 17.03
C PRO A 215 -21.35 13.43 16.98
N GLN A 216 -21.01 12.58 17.97
CA GLN A 216 -19.74 11.86 18.01
C GLN A 216 -19.57 10.87 16.86
N LEU A 217 -20.67 10.27 16.39
CA LEU A 217 -20.67 9.39 15.22
C LEU A 217 -20.50 10.20 13.93
N VAL A 218 -21.20 11.32 13.80
CA VAL A 218 -21.02 12.25 12.67
C VAL A 218 -19.58 12.79 12.63
N ASP A 219 -19.01 13.11 13.79
CA ASP A 219 -17.63 13.59 13.89
C ASP A 219 -16.63 12.51 13.49
N SER A 220 -16.76 11.29 14.00
CA SER A 220 -15.83 10.21 13.67
C SER A 220 -15.95 9.71 12.22
N MET A 221 -17.17 9.58 11.69
CA MET A 221 -17.42 9.09 10.33
C MET A 221 -17.33 10.19 9.27
N GLY A 222 -17.48 11.47 9.63
CA GLY A 222 -17.59 12.58 8.68
C GLY A 222 -16.29 13.35 8.44
N GLU A 223 -15.15 12.90 8.97
CA GLU A 223 -13.90 13.65 8.90
C GLU A 223 -13.44 13.91 7.46
N ASN A 224 -13.36 12.86 6.63
CA ASN A 224 -13.00 13.01 5.22
C ASN A 224 -13.98 13.92 4.46
N TRP A 225 -15.28 13.77 4.72
CA TRP A 225 -16.31 14.62 4.13
C TRP A 225 -16.04 16.10 4.46
N ARG A 226 -15.84 16.44 5.74
CA ARG A 226 -15.54 17.82 6.17
C ARG A 226 -14.24 18.35 5.55
N ARG A 227 -13.18 17.55 5.51
CA ARG A 227 -11.91 17.93 4.85
C ARG A 227 -12.11 18.21 3.36
N ASN A 228 -12.88 17.38 2.67
CA ASN A 228 -13.20 17.56 1.26
C ASN A 228 -14.04 18.82 1.01
N GLN A 229 -15.01 19.13 1.88
CA GLN A 229 -15.79 20.38 1.78
C GLN A 229 -14.89 21.60 2.00
N ALA A 230 -14.02 21.57 3.01
CA ALA A 230 -13.06 22.65 3.27
C ALA A 230 -12.10 22.84 2.10
N TYR A 231 -11.57 21.75 1.53
CA TYR A 231 -10.70 21.79 0.36
C TYR A 231 -11.40 22.40 -0.87
N LYS A 232 -12.64 21.96 -1.18
CA LYS A 232 -13.41 22.50 -2.31
C LYS A 232 -13.70 24.00 -2.14
N ALA A 233 -14.02 24.44 -0.92
CA ALA A 233 -14.24 25.85 -0.62
C ALA A 233 -12.97 26.67 -0.84
N GLU A 234 -11.82 26.15 -0.41
CA GLU A 234 -10.52 26.80 -0.60
C GLU A 234 -10.11 26.87 -2.08
N MET A 235 -10.28 25.79 -2.84
CA MET A 235 -10.00 25.81 -4.28
C MET A 235 -10.86 26.84 -5.01
N LYS A 236 -12.15 26.91 -4.70
CA LYS A 236 -13.05 27.92 -5.26
C LYS A 236 -12.63 29.35 -4.91
N ARG A 237 -12.10 29.56 -3.70
CA ARG A 237 -11.53 30.85 -3.26
C ARG A 237 -10.31 31.23 -4.10
N ARG A 238 -9.35 30.31 -4.27
CA ARG A 238 -8.13 30.55 -5.06
C ARG A 238 -8.40 30.80 -6.54
N GLU A 239 -9.36 30.06 -7.12
CA GLU A 239 -9.84 30.32 -8.48
C GLU A 239 -10.46 31.72 -8.62
N SER A 240 -11.21 32.18 -7.62
CA SER A 240 -11.80 33.53 -7.63
C SER A 240 -10.77 34.65 -7.44
N GLU A 241 -9.60 34.34 -6.86
CA GLU A 241 -8.50 35.28 -6.60
C GLU A 241 -7.44 35.28 -7.71
N GLY A 242 -7.57 34.42 -8.72
CA GLY A 242 -6.63 34.36 -9.86
C GLY A 242 -5.26 33.73 -9.51
N GLU A 243 -5.17 33.01 -8.39
CA GLU A 243 -3.98 32.28 -7.96
C GLU A 243 -4.04 30.84 -8.50
N SER A 244 -3.80 30.65 -9.81
CA SER A 244 -3.63 29.31 -10.41
C SER A 244 -2.16 28.96 -10.64
#